data_AF-A0A9P7K8B8-F1
#
_entry.id   AF-A0A9P7K8B8-F1
#
_cell.length_a   1.000
_cell.length_b   1.000
_cell.length_c   1.000
_cell.angle_alpha   90.00
_cell.angle_beta   90.00
_cell.angle_gamma   90.00
#
_symmetry.space_group_name_H-M   'P 1'
#
loop_
_entity.id
_entity.type
_entity.pdbx_description
1 polymer ?
#
loop_
_entity_poly.entity_id
_entity_poly.type
_entity_poly.pdbx_seq_one_letter_code
_entity_poly.pdbx_strand_id
1 'polypeptide(L)'
;MGSGTKAIFSWLKSAGHHPVTLDLKLSPATPSSALHELFLLHGSHTRGLSLTAPFSALQGLATMFQTAPSRHRPLFPNVEVLHFSMPCKDMNRPSTRRFTAMRNIDLRGCAKLRTLQFDSIDNSFGFITDHLISGTPYSQLTHLYITERSLHPLVARKILMGCCSLTRCYMQIGQWPQDDDVPVSDDFITLGHLDALVVRFASDNHGLISPFFETLTLPSLRRLTIEAPNALDADLVLVLKEMQDRSKAPIERLALMNIFIIRDQLLDLLSSLPTLQYLHVQAPPGETCCGYIDVLIAISLPDTARLVPLLEEICIVDNLFPRYSDESGRLARDLVGKPLDISNPLKDYQVLEAIEKRCSYYRPAATQGLRDPGVGRKALQVVTVKWRNVPEEWRDAERPALARQEEIEDQFEVAFYLPLCA
;
A
#
# COMPACT_ATOMS: atom_id res chain seq x y z
N MET A 1 18.67 18.63 -33.67
CA MET A 1 17.88 17.41 -33.35
C MET A 1 18.78 16.20 -33.41
N GLY A 2 18.94 15.48 -32.30
CA GLY A 2 19.70 14.23 -32.28
C GLY A 2 19.05 13.14 -33.13
N SER A 3 19.83 12.15 -33.58
CA SER A 3 19.36 11.05 -34.44
C SER A 3 18.13 10.32 -33.89
N GLY A 4 18.03 10.18 -32.55
CA GLY A 4 16.91 9.52 -31.88
C GLY A 4 15.55 10.23 -32.06
N THR A 5 15.50 11.57 -31.98
CA THR A 5 14.25 12.32 -32.19
C THR A 5 13.69 12.14 -33.61
N LYS A 6 14.56 12.13 -34.63
CA LYS A 6 14.14 11.91 -36.03
C LYS A 6 13.56 10.52 -36.26
N ALA A 7 14.11 9.49 -35.60
CA ALA A 7 13.59 8.13 -35.67
C ALA A 7 12.18 8.03 -35.07
N ILE A 8 11.94 8.68 -33.92
CA ILE A 8 10.61 8.72 -33.27
C ILE A 8 9.59 9.41 -34.16
N PHE A 9 9.92 10.56 -34.76
CA PHE A 9 9.02 11.25 -35.70
C PHE A 9 8.72 10.42 -36.94
N SER A 10 9.71 9.73 -37.51
CA SER A 10 9.51 8.86 -38.68
C SER A 10 8.60 7.67 -38.34
N TRP A 11 8.82 7.05 -37.18
CA TRP A 11 8.00 5.95 -36.69
C TRP A 11 6.56 6.40 -36.41
N LEU A 12 6.37 7.53 -35.72
CA LEU A 12 5.05 8.11 -35.44
C LEU A 12 4.29 8.48 -36.71
N LYS A 13 5.00 9.01 -37.72
CA LYS A 13 4.40 9.27 -39.05
C LYS A 13 3.95 7.98 -39.74
N SER A 14 4.72 6.89 -39.57
CA SER A 14 4.39 5.57 -40.13
C SER A 14 3.22 4.90 -39.39
N ALA A 15 3.04 5.18 -38.10
CA ALA A 15 1.92 4.69 -37.30
C ALA A 15 0.57 5.32 -37.73
N GLY A 16 0.59 6.42 -38.51
CA GLY A 16 -0.60 7.04 -39.07
C GLY A 16 -1.56 7.52 -37.98
N HIS A 17 -2.83 7.09 -38.07
CA HIS A 17 -3.89 7.44 -37.12
C HIS A 17 -4.16 6.37 -36.05
N HIS A 18 -3.34 5.31 -35.99
CA HIS A 18 -3.52 4.29 -34.98
C HIS A 18 -3.24 4.84 -33.58
N PRO A 19 -4.02 4.45 -32.55
CA PRO A 19 -3.73 4.81 -31.18
C PRO A 19 -2.34 4.29 -30.76
N VAL A 20 -1.50 5.17 -30.25
CA VAL A 20 -0.14 4.82 -29.81
C VAL A 20 0.03 4.98 -28.30
N THR A 21 0.91 4.18 -27.73
CA THR A 21 1.44 4.37 -26.37
C THR A 21 2.86 4.90 -26.48
N LEU A 22 3.14 5.99 -25.79
CA LEU A 22 4.45 6.63 -25.75
C LEU A 22 5.08 6.39 -24.39
N ASP A 23 6.29 5.84 -24.38
CA ASP A 23 7.12 5.76 -23.18
C ASP A 23 8.40 6.57 -23.42
N LEU A 24 8.54 7.65 -22.66
CA LEU A 24 9.56 8.67 -22.86
C LEU A 24 10.39 8.83 -21.59
N LYS A 25 11.70 8.63 -21.72
CA LYS A 25 12.66 8.92 -20.65
C LYS A 25 13.51 10.11 -21.04
N LEU A 26 13.38 11.20 -20.28
CA LEU A 26 14.07 12.45 -20.54
C LEU A 26 15.30 12.59 -19.65
N SER A 27 16.40 13.01 -20.24
CA SER A 27 17.55 13.50 -19.49
C SER A 27 17.37 15.00 -19.14
N PRO A 28 18.06 15.52 -18.12
CA PRO A 28 18.05 16.95 -17.80
C PRO A 28 18.48 17.84 -18.98
N ALA A 29 19.29 17.30 -19.90
CA ALA A 29 19.77 18.00 -21.10
C ALA A 29 18.78 17.96 -22.27
N THR A 30 17.63 17.29 -22.13
CA THR A 30 16.67 17.17 -23.24
C THR A 30 15.99 18.51 -23.49
N PRO A 31 16.13 19.10 -24.69
CA PRO A 31 15.52 20.39 -24.99
C PRO A 31 13.99 20.24 -25.02
N SER A 32 13.30 21.04 -24.22
CA SER A 32 11.85 20.99 -24.10
C SER A 32 11.16 21.19 -25.47
N SER A 33 11.71 22.03 -26.36
CA SER A 33 11.15 22.30 -27.70
C SER A 33 10.91 21.04 -28.54
N ALA A 34 11.80 20.04 -28.48
CA ALA A 34 11.63 18.80 -29.25
C ALA A 34 10.42 17.97 -28.76
N LEU A 35 10.13 18.02 -27.46
CA LEU A 35 8.98 17.33 -26.88
C LEU A 35 7.67 18.05 -27.20
N HIS A 36 7.72 19.38 -27.25
CA HIS A 36 6.57 20.17 -27.66
C HIS A 36 6.11 19.83 -29.07
N GLU A 37 7.05 19.76 -30.02
CA GLU A 37 6.73 19.34 -31.40
C GLU A 37 6.14 17.93 -31.44
N LEU A 38 6.70 17.00 -30.68
CA LEU A 38 6.20 15.63 -30.59
C LEU A 38 4.75 15.58 -30.07
N PHE A 39 4.45 16.29 -28.97
CA PHE A 39 3.11 16.31 -28.40
C PHE A 39 2.11 17.10 -29.25
N LEU A 40 2.51 18.19 -29.90
CA LEU A 40 1.64 18.93 -30.81
C LEU A 40 1.26 18.09 -32.05
N LEU A 41 2.20 17.36 -32.61
CA LEU A 41 1.98 16.59 -33.84
C LEU A 41 1.24 15.27 -33.59
N HIS A 42 1.43 14.64 -32.43
CA HIS A 42 0.98 13.27 -32.19
C HIS A 42 0.13 13.07 -30.93
N GLY A 43 -0.05 14.10 -30.10
CA GLY A 43 -0.82 13.99 -28.86
C GLY A 43 -2.29 13.60 -29.08
N SER A 44 -2.88 13.96 -30.23
CA SER A 44 -4.22 13.53 -30.63
C SER A 44 -4.33 12.03 -30.91
N HIS A 45 -3.23 11.35 -31.21
CA HIS A 45 -3.19 9.89 -31.46
C HIS A 45 -2.66 9.11 -30.25
N THR A 46 -2.22 9.81 -29.21
CA THR A 46 -1.67 9.17 -28.01
C THR A 46 -2.82 8.70 -27.12
N ARG A 47 -2.85 7.39 -26.85
CA ARG A 47 -3.79 6.75 -25.91
C ARG A 47 -3.15 6.51 -24.55
N GLY A 48 -1.85 6.21 -24.53
CA GLY A 48 -1.07 6.04 -23.31
C GLY A 48 0.18 6.92 -23.34
N LEU A 49 0.50 7.57 -22.22
CA LEU A 49 1.73 8.34 -22.08
C LEU A 49 2.40 8.00 -20.75
N SER A 50 3.61 7.45 -20.82
CA SER A 50 4.55 7.32 -19.72
C SER A 50 5.69 8.31 -19.94
N LEU A 51 5.96 9.15 -18.94
CA LEU A 51 7.01 10.13 -18.99
C LEU A 51 7.84 10.10 -17.71
N THR A 52 9.07 9.64 -17.83
CA THR A 52 10.08 9.70 -16.77
C THR A 52 11.01 10.88 -17.03
N ALA A 53 11.03 11.87 -16.13
CA ALA A 53 11.83 13.08 -16.34
C ALA A 53 12.21 13.74 -15.00
N PRO A 54 13.36 14.44 -14.94
CA PRO A 54 13.71 15.25 -13.77
C PRO A 54 12.79 16.48 -13.66
N PHE A 55 12.71 17.06 -12.46
CA PHE A 55 11.83 18.19 -12.15
C PHE A 55 11.96 19.36 -13.14
N SER A 56 13.20 19.78 -13.49
CA SER A 56 13.40 20.91 -14.41
C SER A 56 12.87 20.65 -15.82
N ALA A 57 12.98 19.41 -16.31
CA ALA A 57 12.45 19.03 -17.61
C ALA A 57 10.91 19.08 -17.61
N LEU A 58 10.28 18.59 -16.54
CA LEU A 58 8.83 18.67 -16.36
C LEU A 58 8.34 20.12 -16.24
N GLN A 59 9.09 20.97 -15.52
CA GLN A 59 8.79 22.40 -15.43
C GLN A 59 8.93 23.11 -16.80
N GLY A 60 9.90 22.69 -17.61
CA GLY A 60 10.06 23.12 -19.00
C GLY A 60 8.86 22.71 -19.87
N LEU A 61 8.36 21.48 -19.70
CA LEU A 61 7.12 21.01 -20.33
C LEU A 61 5.91 21.85 -19.93
N ALA A 62 5.70 22.03 -18.63
CA ALA A 62 4.63 22.85 -18.09
C ALA A 62 4.67 24.29 -18.62
N THR A 63 5.86 24.87 -18.71
CA THR A 63 6.09 26.18 -19.32
C THR A 63 5.58 26.24 -20.75
N MET A 64 6.01 25.29 -21.59
CA MET A 64 5.63 25.31 -23.00
C MET A 64 4.14 25.13 -23.20
N PHE A 65 3.50 24.28 -22.39
CA PHE A 65 2.06 24.05 -22.48
C PHE A 65 1.24 25.31 -22.19
N GLN A 66 1.73 26.20 -21.32
CA GLN A 66 1.04 27.47 -21.02
C GLN A 66 1.30 28.57 -22.06
N THR A 67 2.47 28.56 -22.71
CA THR A 67 2.85 29.57 -23.71
C THR A 67 2.43 29.22 -25.14
N ALA A 68 2.04 27.96 -25.39
CA ALA A 68 1.60 27.55 -26.72
C ALA A 68 0.32 28.29 -27.13
N PRO A 69 0.23 28.81 -28.37
CA PRO A 69 -0.96 29.52 -28.88
C PRO A 69 -2.21 28.63 -28.93
N SER A 70 -2.06 27.32 -28.76
CA SER A 70 -3.12 26.31 -28.69
C SER A 70 -3.78 26.20 -27.31
N ARG A 71 -3.90 27.28 -26.53
CA ARG A 71 -4.58 27.27 -25.20
C ARG A 71 -6.00 26.66 -25.22
N HIS A 72 -6.61 26.56 -26.39
CA HIS A 72 -7.94 25.98 -26.58
C HIS A 72 -7.97 24.49 -26.96
N ARG A 73 -6.83 23.86 -27.29
CA ARG A 73 -6.80 22.47 -27.73
C ARG A 73 -6.10 21.59 -26.68
N PRO A 74 -6.79 20.58 -26.11
CA PRO A 74 -6.12 19.58 -25.30
C PRO A 74 -4.96 18.96 -26.07
N LEU A 75 -3.82 18.82 -25.41
CA LEU A 75 -2.66 18.12 -25.98
C LEU A 75 -2.91 16.62 -26.07
N PHE A 76 -3.68 16.10 -25.12
CA PHE A 76 -3.89 14.67 -24.91
C PHE A 76 -5.40 14.34 -24.87
N PRO A 77 -6.18 14.72 -25.92
CA PRO A 77 -7.63 14.57 -25.88
C PRO A 77 -8.07 13.10 -25.82
N ASN A 78 -7.21 12.19 -26.27
CA ASN A 78 -7.50 10.76 -26.36
C ASN A 78 -6.70 9.91 -25.35
N VAL A 79 -5.93 10.53 -24.45
CA VAL A 79 -5.16 9.78 -23.46
C VAL A 79 -6.11 9.18 -22.43
N GLU A 80 -5.99 7.85 -22.27
CA GLU A 80 -6.69 7.04 -21.29
C GLU A 80 -5.80 6.68 -20.11
N VAL A 81 -4.49 6.53 -20.34
CA VAL A 81 -3.48 6.16 -19.34
C VAL A 81 -2.37 7.19 -19.32
N LEU A 82 -2.13 7.80 -18.17
CA LEU A 82 -1.08 8.79 -17.97
C LEU A 82 -0.21 8.41 -16.78
N HIS A 83 1.09 8.32 -17.00
CA HIS A 83 2.09 8.04 -15.99
C HIS A 83 3.19 9.09 -16.05
N PHE A 84 3.41 9.80 -14.95
CA PHE A 84 4.59 10.64 -14.76
C PHE A 84 5.46 10.07 -13.65
N SER A 85 6.77 10.00 -13.92
CA SER A 85 7.77 9.59 -12.94
C SER A 85 8.88 10.63 -12.84
N MET A 86 9.23 10.99 -11.62
CA MET A 86 10.29 11.94 -11.27
C MET A 86 11.31 11.24 -10.35
N PRO A 87 12.35 10.61 -10.91
CA PRO A 87 13.25 9.75 -10.14
C PRO A 87 14.30 10.53 -9.33
N CYS A 88 14.59 11.79 -9.68
CA CYS A 88 15.57 12.60 -8.97
C CYS A 88 15.28 14.11 -9.09
N LYS A 89 15.71 14.84 -8.07
CA LYS A 89 15.84 16.30 -8.10
C LYS A 89 17.08 16.69 -8.91
N ASP A 90 16.94 17.74 -9.71
CA ASP A 90 18.10 18.41 -10.29
C ASP A 90 18.90 19.09 -9.16
N MET A 91 19.93 18.42 -8.66
CA MET A 91 20.80 18.87 -7.55
C MET A 91 21.44 20.26 -7.75
N ASN A 92 21.40 20.80 -8.98
CA ASN A 92 22.18 21.97 -9.38
C ASN A 92 21.46 23.33 -9.22
N ARG A 93 20.30 23.41 -8.57
CA ARG A 93 19.65 24.70 -8.27
C ARG A 93 19.34 24.86 -6.78
N PRO A 94 19.97 25.83 -6.09
CA PRO A 94 19.63 26.11 -4.69
C PRO A 94 18.16 26.52 -4.57
N SER A 95 17.50 25.95 -3.56
CA SER A 95 16.07 26.05 -3.22
C SER A 95 15.59 27.45 -2.79
N THR A 96 16.36 28.50 -3.05
CA THR A 96 16.14 29.84 -2.48
C THR A 96 15.28 30.77 -3.34
N ARG A 97 14.86 30.37 -4.54
CA ARG A 97 13.88 31.17 -5.30
C ARG A 97 12.48 30.72 -4.95
N ARG A 98 11.78 31.55 -4.16
CA ARG A 98 10.31 31.58 -4.06
C ARG A 98 9.76 31.40 -5.48
N PHE A 99 9.21 30.22 -5.76
CA PHE A 99 8.71 29.88 -7.08
C PHE A 99 7.52 30.79 -7.40
N THR A 100 7.80 31.82 -8.19
CA THR A 100 6.82 32.74 -8.75
C THR A 100 5.91 31.96 -9.69
N ALA A 101 4.61 31.93 -9.39
CA ALA A 101 3.53 31.30 -10.17
C ALA A 101 3.98 30.03 -10.92
N MET A 102 4.09 28.90 -10.22
CA MET A 102 4.50 27.64 -10.84
C MET A 102 3.62 27.33 -12.03
N ARG A 103 4.27 27.21 -13.19
CA ARG A 103 3.63 26.78 -14.42
C ARG A 103 3.34 25.29 -14.28
N ASN A 104 2.13 24.89 -14.66
CA ASN A 104 1.61 23.55 -14.45
C ASN A 104 1.20 22.89 -15.77
N ILE A 105 1.19 21.57 -15.78
CA ILE A 105 0.63 20.75 -16.85
C ILE A 105 -0.87 20.62 -16.56
N ASP A 106 -1.70 21.23 -17.41
CA ASP A 106 -3.16 21.21 -17.27
C ASP A 106 -3.75 19.98 -17.97
N LEU A 107 -4.45 19.15 -17.20
CA LEU A 107 -5.08 17.91 -17.67
C LEU A 107 -6.58 18.06 -17.98
N ARG A 108 -7.18 19.25 -17.89
CA ARG A 108 -8.65 19.44 -18.06
C ARG A 108 -9.20 18.90 -19.37
N GLY A 109 -8.40 18.93 -20.44
CA GLY A 109 -8.83 18.43 -21.75
C GLY A 109 -8.62 16.93 -21.97
N CYS A 110 -8.11 16.18 -20.99
CA CYS A 110 -7.93 14.73 -21.07
C CYS A 110 -9.23 13.99 -20.73
N ALA A 111 -10.30 14.22 -21.51
CA ALA A 111 -11.65 13.71 -21.23
C ALA A 111 -11.81 12.18 -21.32
N LYS A 112 -10.77 11.46 -21.77
CA LYS A 112 -10.74 9.99 -21.78
C LYS A 112 -9.87 9.40 -20.69
N LEU A 113 -9.22 10.21 -19.85
CA LEU A 113 -8.32 9.72 -18.82
C LEU A 113 -9.07 8.81 -17.84
N ARG A 114 -8.57 7.59 -17.66
CA ARG A 114 -9.11 6.56 -16.77
C ARG A 114 -8.09 6.09 -15.74
N THR A 115 -6.80 6.12 -16.10
CA THR A 115 -5.70 5.71 -15.23
C THR A 115 -4.70 6.85 -15.12
N LEU A 116 -4.40 7.24 -13.89
CA LEU A 116 -3.43 8.27 -13.58
C LEU A 116 -2.42 7.75 -12.58
N GLN A 117 -1.13 7.88 -12.92
CA GLN A 117 -0.01 7.50 -12.06
C GLN A 117 0.99 8.65 -11.92
N PHE A 118 1.32 8.98 -10.69
CA PHE A 118 2.38 9.93 -10.34
C PHE A 118 3.38 9.22 -9.44
N ASP A 119 4.66 9.21 -9.84
CA ASP A 119 5.73 8.65 -9.03
C ASP A 119 6.82 9.68 -8.74
N SER A 120 6.81 10.26 -7.54
CA SER A 120 7.88 11.11 -7.00
C SER A 120 8.61 10.36 -5.89
N ILE A 121 9.92 10.16 -6.07
CA ILE A 121 10.77 9.48 -5.08
C ILE A 121 11.23 10.46 -3.99
N ASP A 122 11.22 11.77 -4.28
CA ASP A 122 11.74 12.81 -3.39
C ASP A 122 10.73 13.18 -2.29
N ASN A 123 11.21 13.32 -1.06
CA ASN A 123 10.39 13.72 0.10
C ASN A 123 10.07 15.22 0.13
N SER A 124 10.76 16.03 -0.68
CA SER A 124 10.65 17.49 -0.67
C SER A 124 9.85 18.05 -1.85
N PHE A 125 9.57 17.24 -2.88
CA PHE A 125 8.84 17.66 -4.07
C PHE A 125 7.84 16.63 -4.54
N GLY A 126 6.77 17.12 -5.17
CA GLY A 126 5.65 16.32 -5.58
C GLY A 126 4.90 16.92 -6.77
N PHE A 127 4.22 16.07 -7.54
CA PHE A 127 3.41 16.53 -8.68
C PHE A 127 2.23 17.38 -8.23
N ILE A 128 1.64 17.00 -7.08
CA ILE A 128 0.45 17.65 -6.53
C ILE A 128 0.86 18.74 -5.55
N THR A 129 1.78 18.44 -4.64
CA THR A 129 2.24 19.34 -3.57
C THR A 129 2.88 20.60 -4.14
N ASP A 130 3.65 20.49 -5.22
CA ASP A 130 4.23 21.66 -5.91
C ASP A 130 3.36 22.20 -7.05
N HIS A 131 2.11 21.74 -7.17
CA HIS A 131 1.18 22.15 -8.22
C HIS A 131 1.73 22.02 -9.64
N LEU A 132 2.64 21.07 -9.89
CA LEU A 132 3.20 20.82 -11.22
C LEU A 132 2.12 20.28 -12.18
N ILE A 133 1.12 19.59 -11.65
CA ILE A 133 -0.06 19.15 -12.38
C ILE A 133 -1.29 19.93 -11.88
N SER A 134 -2.19 20.28 -12.80
CA SER A 134 -3.47 20.89 -12.45
C SER A 134 -4.59 20.38 -13.34
N GLY A 135 -5.84 20.68 -12.95
CA GLY A 135 -6.97 20.43 -13.84
C GLY A 135 -7.29 18.95 -14.04
N THR A 136 -6.81 18.08 -13.14
CA THR A 136 -7.02 16.65 -13.23
C THR A 136 -8.52 16.31 -13.24
N PRO A 137 -9.00 15.54 -14.23
CA PRO A 137 -10.41 15.16 -14.31
C PRO A 137 -10.69 13.96 -13.38
N TYR A 138 -10.68 14.20 -12.07
CA TYR A 138 -10.77 13.15 -11.03
C TYR A 138 -12.04 12.28 -11.14
N SER A 139 -13.18 12.86 -11.52
CA SER A 139 -14.49 12.18 -11.50
C SER A 139 -14.60 10.98 -12.42
N GLN A 140 -13.80 10.94 -13.49
CA GLN A 140 -13.79 9.85 -14.47
C GLN A 140 -12.64 8.85 -14.27
N LEU A 141 -11.77 9.08 -13.29
CA LEU A 141 -10.68 8.16 -13.01
C LEU A 141 -11.23 6.87 -12.42
N THR A 142 -10.75 5.75 -12.96
CA THR A 142 -11.05 4.38 -12.47
C THR A 142 -9.88 3.80 -11.69
N HIS A 143 -8.67 4.27 -11.99
CA HIS A 143 -7.43 3.86 -11.36
C HIS A 143 -6.58 5.08 -11.02
N LEU A 144 -6.14 5.16 -9.77
CA LEU A 144 -5.30 6.25 -9.27
C LEU A 144 -4.12 5.68 -8.50
N TYR A 145 -2.92 6.07 -8.91
CA TYR A 145 -1.67 5.67 -8.27
C TYR A 145 -0.87 6.95 -7.97
N ILE A 146 -0.69 7.28 -6.70
CA ILE A 146 0.10 8.45 -6.29
C ILE A 146 1.20 7.95 -5.38
N THR A 147 2.45 8.16 -5.76
CA THR A 147 3.62 7.96 -4.92
C THR A 147 4.25 9.33 -4.67
N GLU A 148 3.89 9.97 -3.56
CA GLU A 148 4.33 11.33 -3.24
C GLU A 148 4.39 11.50 -1.71
N ARG A 149 5.54 11.21 -1.11
CA ARG A 149 5.70 11.16 0.36
C ARG A 149 5.44 12.49 1.06
N SER A 150 5.60 13.61 0.35
CA SER A 150 5.26 14.96 0.82
C SER A 150 3.77 15.29 0.74
N LEU A 151 2.95 14.48 0.07
CA LEU A 151 1.54 14.76 -0.12
C LEU A 151 0.82 14.69 1.23
N HIS A 152 0.35 15.84 1.69
CA HIS A 152 -0.38 15.94 2.94
C HIS A 152 -1.69 15.12 2.87
N PRO A 153 -2.02 14.30 3.88
CA PRO A 153 -3.23 13.48 3.91
C PRO A 153 -4.55 14.21 3.64
N LEU A 154 -4.71 15.45 4.15
CA LEU A 154 -5.87 16.29 3.85
C LEU A 154 -6.04 16.56 2.33
N VAL A 155 -4.94 16.77 1.60
CA VAL A 155 -4.98 16.99 0.14
C VAL A 155 -5.33 15.69 -0.57
N ALA A 156 -4.77 14.55 -0.11
CA ALA A 156 -5.14 13.24 -0.61
C ALA A 156 -6.64 12.94 -0.42
N ARG A 157 -7.23 13.29 0.73
CA ARG A 157 -8.68 13.21 0.96
C ARG A 157 -9.49 14.07 -0.01
N LYS A 158 -9.07 15.30 -0.26
CA LYS A 158 -9.71 16.19 -1.27
C LYS A 158 -9.66 15.60 -2.68
N ILE A 159 -8.57 14.90 -3.02
CA ILE A 159 -8.48 14.18 -4.30
C ILE A 159 -9.50 13.05 -4.34
N LEU A 160 -9.58 12.22 -3.30
CA LEU A 160 -10.53 11.12 -3.22
C LEU A 160 -11.98 11.60 -3.34
N MET A 161 -12.32 12.73 -2.71
CA MET A 161 -13.66 13.34 -2.82
C MET A 161 -14.06 13.61 -4.28
N GLY A 162 -13.10 13.91 -5.16
CA GLY A 162 -13.33 14.10 -6.59
C GLY A 162 -13.41 12.81 -7.41
N CYS A 163 -13.05 11.65 -6.86
CA CYS A 163 -12.85 10.39 -7.60
C CYS A 163 -14.03 9.41 -7.48
N CYS A 164 -15.24 9.82 -7.86
CA CYS A 164 -16.45 9.01 -7.67
C CYS A 164 -16.47 7.67 -8.44
N SER A 165 -15.71 7.54 -9.53
CA SER A 165 -15.66 6.32 -10.36
C SER A 165 -14.49 5.37 -10.02
N LEU A 166 -13.79 5.62 -8.91
CA LEU A 166 -12.55 4.92 -8.59
C LEU A 166 -12.81 3.46 -8.21
N THR A 167 -12.07 2.55 -8.83
CA THR A 167 -12.11 1.11 -8.55
C THR A 167 -10.85 0.61 -7.87
N ARG A 168 -9.70 1.23 -8.16
CA ARG A 168 -8.42 0.92 -7.53
C ARG A 168 -7.68 2.20 -7.17
N CYS A 169 -7.18 2.25 -5.94
CA CYS A 169 -6.43 3.38 -5.42
C CYS A 169 -5.16 2.88 -4.73
N TYR A 170 -4.03 3.44 -5.12
CA TYR A 170 -2.77 3.34 -4.40
C TYR A 170 -2.28 4.76 -4.08
N MET A 171 -1.97 5.02 -2.82
CA MET A 171 -1.45 6.30 -2.36
C MET A 171 -0.28 6.07 -1.42
N GLN A 172 0.88 6.64 -1.71
CA GLN A 172 1.96 6.82 -0.75
C GLN A 172 2.06 8.29 -0.39
N ILE A 173 1.75 8.63 0.86
CA ILE A 173 1.47 10.00 1.34
C ILE A 173 2.19 10.26 2.67
N GLY A 174 2.22 11.53 3.10
CA GLY A 174 2.74 11.90 4.43
C GLY A 174 1.83 11.45 5.58
N GLN A 175 2.26 11.68 6.82
CA GLN A 175 1.44 11.47 8.04
C GLN A 175 0.93 12.82 8.56
N TRP A 176 -0.10 12.81 9.42
CA TRP A 176 -0.42 14.01 10.21
C TRP A 176 0.65 14.21 11.29
N PRO A 177 1.25 15.40 11.43
CA PRO A 177 2.08 15.71 12.60
C PRO A 177 1.29 15.51 13.89
N GLN A 178 1.92 14.98 14.94
CA GLN A 178 1.27 14.76 16.24
C GLN A 178 0.74 16.06 16.88
N ASP A 179 1.45 17.17 16.64
CA ASP A 179 1.12 18.48 17.21
C ASP A 179 0.12 19.29 16.36
N ASP A 180 -0.25 18.79 15.17
CA ASP A 180 -1.17 19.50 14.28
C ASP A 180 -2.62 19.26 14.70
N ASP A 181 -3.40 20.35 14.76
CA ASP A 181 -4.86 20.26 14.88
C ASP A 181 -5.40 19.47 13.68
N VAL A 182 -5.83 18.24 13.95
CA VAL A 182 -6.50 17.41 12.94
C VAL A 182 -7.81 18.11 12.57
N PRO A 183 -7.96 18.57 11.31
CA PRO A 183 -9.16 19.28 10.94
C PRO A 183 -10.34 18.29 10.96
N VAL A 184 -11.24 18.49 11.92
CA VAL A 184 -12.53 17.82 11.95
C VAL A 184 -13.23 18.18 10.64
N SER A 185 -13.52 17.15 9.85
CA SER A 185 -14.15 17.31 8.55
C SER A 185 -15.46 16.56 8.60
N ASP A 186 -16.55 17.30 8.52
CA ASP A 186 -17.90 16.75 8.55
C ASP A 186 -18.28 16.05 7.22
N ASP A 187 -17.46 16.22 6.19
CA ASP A 187 -17.71 15.68 4.85
C ASP A 187 -17.24 14.22 4.75
N PHE A 188 -18.21 13.31 4.77
CA PHE A 188 -17.97 11.90 4.47
C PHE A 188 -17.70 11.70 2.98
N ILE A 189 -16.62 10.96 2.67
CA ILE A 189 -16.22 10.59 1.32
C ILE A 189 -16.73 9.18 1.03
N THR A 190 -17.69 9.06 0.10
CA THR A 190 -18.21 7.76 -0.33
C THR A 190 -17.59 7.36 -1.67
N LEU A 191 -16.87 6.23 -1.69
CA LEU A 191 -16.29 5.66 -2.91
C LEU A 191 -16.97 4.34 -3.23
N GLY A 192 -18.14 4.43 -3.86
CA GLY A 192 -19.07 3.31 -4.06
C GLY A 192 -18.54 2.17 -4.93
N HIS A 193 -17.52 2.42 -5.76
CA HIS A 193 -16.95 1.43 -6.69
C HIS A 193 -15.55 0.94 -6.29
N LEU A 194 -14.99 1.47 -5.19
CA LEU A 194 -13.61 1.19 -4.82
C LEU A 194 -13.48 -0.24 -4.28
N ASP A 195 -12.85 -1.10 -5.06
CA ASP A 195 -12.62 -2.52 -4.75
C ASP A 195 -11.29 -2.72 -4.00
N ALA A 196 -10.27 -1.91 -4.32
CA ALA A 196 -8.94 -2.01 -3.72
C ALA A 196 -8.39 -0.65 -3.30
N LEU A 197 -7.99 -0.55 -2.03
CA LEU A 197 -7.33 0.60 -1.45
C LEU A 197 -6.01 0.17 -0.81
N VAL A 198 -4.92 0.78 -1.27
CA VAL A 198 -3.58 0.65 -0.68
C VAL A 198 -3.10 2.04 -0.27
N VAL A 199 -2.81 2.22 1.02
CA VAL A 199 -2.26 3.47 1.55
C VAL A 199 -0.95 3.18 2.26
N ARG A 200 0.12 3.84 1.83
CA ARG A 200 1.43 3.79 2.45
C ARG A 200 1.78 5.15 3.03
N PHE A 201 1.93 5.22 4.33
CA PHE A 201 2.36 6.44 5.00
C PHE A 201 3.89 6.52 5.02
N ALA A 202 4.44 7.69 4.74
CA ALA A 202 5.88 7.93 4.77
C ALA A 202 6.42 7.77 6.20
N SER A 203 7.64 7.23 6.33
CA SER A 203 8.27 6.90 7.63
C SER A 203 8.95 8.08 8.33
N ASP A 204 8.89 9.27 7.75
CA ASP A 204 9.82 10.35 8.09
C ASP A 204 9.56 10.97 9.47
N ASN A 205 8.33 10.88 9.98
CA ASN A 205 7.92 11.42 11.27
C ASN A 205 7.01 10.44 12.01
N HIS A 206 6.98 10.55 13.34
CA HIS A 206 5.92 9.96 14.15
C HIS A 206 4.66 10.79 13.99
N GLY A 207 3.63 10.21 13.38
CA GLY A 207 2.40 10.92 13.08
C GLY A 207 1.16 10.05 13.24
N LEU A 208 0.02 10.72 13.08
CA LEU A 208 -1.30 10.11 13.07
C LEU A 208 -1.73 9.78 11.64
N ILE A 209 -2.49 8.72 11.49
CA ILE A 209 -2.96 8.17 10.21
C ILE A 209 -4.46 7.84 10.22
N SER A 210 -5.05 7.62 11.40
CA SER A 210 -6.46 7.34 11.61
C SER A 210 -7.39 8.44 11.06
N PRO A 211 -7.08 9.75 11.13
CA PRO A 211 -7.94 10.79 10.56
C PRO A 211 -8.12 10.71 9.05
N PHE A 212 -7.23 9.99 8.36
CA PHE A 212 -7.40 9.72 6.93
C PHE A 212 -8.64 8.86 6.66
N PHE A 213 -8.93 7.90 7.54
CA PHE A 213 -9.96 6.87 7.37
C PHE A 213 -11.30 7.24 8.02
N GLU A 214 -11.31 8.14 9.02
CA GLU A 214 -12.52 8.56 9.77
C GLU A 214 -13.70 8.96 8.88
N THR A 215 -13.41 9.61 7.75
CA THR A 215 -14.45 10.13 6.84
C THR A 215 -14.77 9.21 5.68
N LEU A 216 -14.08 8.09 5.54
CA LEU A 216 -14.27 7.19 4.40
C LEU A 216 -15.49 6.29 4.60
N THR A 217 -16.23 6.08 3.51
CA THR A 217 -17.29 5.06 3.38
C THR A 217 -17.07 4.30 2.07
N LEU A 218 -16.71 3.02 2.17
CA LEU A 218 -16.14 2.23 1.08
C LEU A 218 -16.93 0.92 0.87
N PRO A 219 -18.21 0.98 0.44
CA PRO A 219 -19.14 -0.16 0.52
C PRO A 219 -18.76 -1.35 -0.40
N SER A 220 -17.97 -1.11 -1.44
CA SER A 220 -17.51 -2.17 -2.37
C SER A 220 -16.09 -2.66 -2.07
N LEU A 221 -15.49 -2.24 -0.96
CA LEU A 221 -14.08 -2.55 -0.67
C LEU A 221 -13.90 -4.04 -0.37
N ARG A 222 -13.05 -4.69 -1.15
CA ARG A 222 -12.65 -6.10 -0.95
C ARG A 222 -11.21 -6.23 -0.48
N ARG A 223 -10.36 -5.25 -0.80
CA ARG A 223 -8.92 -5.28 -0.50
C ARG A 223 -8.47 -4.00 0.17
N LEU A 224 -8.01 -4.11 1.41
CA LEU A 224 -7.44 -3.00 2.17
C LEU A 224 -6.00 -3.31 2.58
N THR A 225 -5.08 -2.44 2.21
CA THR A 225 -3.69 -2.50 2.68
C THR A 225 -3.29 -1.15 3.24
N ILE A 226 -2.83 -1.15 4.48
CA ILE A 226 -2.31 0.03 5.16
C ILE A 226 -0.90 -0.29 5.61
N GLU A 227 0.06 0.53 5.20
CA GLU A 227 1.45 0.43 5.63
C GLU A 227 1.86 1.75 6.25
N ALA A 228 2.31 1.76 7.50
CA ALA A 228 2.63 3.00 8.18
C ALA A 228 3.82 2.85 9.14
N PRO A 229 5.04 2.69 8.60
CA PRO A 229 6.25 2.66 9.42
C PRO A 229 6.31 3.89 10.33
N ASN A 230 6.59 3.67 11.61
CA ASN A 230 6.75 4.69 12.66
C ASN A 230 5.49 5.47 13.05
N ALA A 231 4.31 5.12 12.53
CA ALA A 231 3.07 5.76 12.96
C ALA A 231 2.74 5.39 14.42
N LEU A 232 2.44 6.40 15.23
CA LEU A 232 2.07 6.25 16.64
C LEU A 232 0.58 6.57 16.79
N ASP A 233 -0.25 5.67 16.28
CA ASP A 233 -1.70 5.87 16.19
C ASP A 233 -2.44 4.69 16.81
N ALA A 234 -2.78 4.83 18.10
CA ALA A 234 -3.50 3.81 18.85
C ALA A 234 -4.98 3.70 18.48
N ASP A 235 -5.53 4.70 17.78
CA ASP A 235 -6.96 4.79 17.45
C ASP A 235 -7.27 4.21 16.07
N LEU A 236 -6.27 3.96 15.23
CA LEU A 236 -6.45 3.43 13.88
C LEU A 236 -7.42 2.24 13.83
N VAL A 237 -7.25 1.24 14.69
CA VAL A 237 -8.05 0.01 14.62
C VAL A 237 -9.52 0.30 14.94
N LEU A 238 -9.78 1.19 15.91
CA LEU A 238 -11.12 1.64 16.26
C LEU A 238 -11.75 2.40 15.08
N VAL A 239 -11.01 3.32 14.46
CA VAL A 239 -11.47 4.08 13.29
C VAL A 239 -11.74 3.16 12.10
N LEU A 240 -10.90 2.14 11.86
CA LEU A 240 -11.14 1.15 10.80
C LEU A 240 -12.39 0.33 11.07
N LYS A 241 -12.66 0.00 12.34
CA LYS A 241 -13.90 -0.67 12.74
C LYS A 241 -15.11 0.22 12.47
N GLU A 242 -15.06 1.49 12.85
CA GLU A 242 -16.14 2.44 12.54
C GLU A 242 -16.36 2.61 11.03
N MET A 243 -15.26 2.71 10.27
CA MET A 243 -15.31 2.75 8.81
C MET A 243 -15.98 1.50 8.25
N GLN A 244 -15.63 0.31 8.76
CA GLN A 244 -16.26 -0.95 8.37
C GLN A 244 -17.73 -1.00 8.79
N ASP A 245 -18.07 -0.48 9.97
CA ASP A 245 -19.45 -0.47 10.46
C ASP A 245 -20.36 0.44 9.63
N ARG A 246 -19.83 1.56 9.11
CA ARG A 246 -20.54 2.41 8.15
C ARG A 246 -20.59 1.81 6.75
N SER A 247 -19.46 1.26 6.28
CA SER A 247 -19.32 0.80 4.89
C SER A 247 -20.03 -0.53 4.65
N LYS A 248 -20.07 -1.41 5.66
CA LYS A 248 -20.48 -2.81 5.57
C LYS A 248 -19.81 -3.53 4.39
N ALA A 249 -18.53 -3.23 4.18
CA ALA A 249 -17.80 -3.68 3.01
C ALA A 249 -17.49 -5.18 3.08
N PRO A 250 -17.55 -5.92 1.97
CA PRO A 250 -17.19 -7.33 1.92
C PRO A 250 -15.66 -7.50 1.83
N ILE A 251 -14.92 -7.05 2.85
CA ILE A 251 -13.46 -7.12 2.86
C ILE A 251 -13.03 -8.59 2.87
N GLU A 252 -12.25 -8.97 1.87
CA GLU A 252 -11.69 -10.33 1.69
C GLU A 252 -10.21 -10.36 2.04
N ARG A 253 -9.48 -9.25 1.85
CA ARG A 253 -8.06 -9.15 2.16
C ARG A 253 -7.78 -7.91 2.98
N LEU A 254 -7.23 -8.11 4.18
CA LEU A 254 -6.77 -7.05 5.07
C LEU A 254 -5.28 -7.20 5.34
N ALA A 255 -4.52 -6.13 5.10
CA ALA A 255 -3.11 -6.06 5.45
C ALA A 255 -2.83 -4.79 6.26
N LEU A 256 -2.32 -4.94 7.48
CA LEU A 256 -1.91 -3.89 8.39
C LEU A 256 -0.41 -4.05 8.67
N MET A 257 0.41 -3.24 8.00
CA MET A 257 1.85 -3.46 7.88
C MET A 257 2.66 -2.36 8.55
N ASN A 258 3.61 -2.77 9.41
CA ASN A 258 4.45 -1.88 10.20
C ASN A 258 3.65 -0.94 11.12
N ILE A 259 2.56 -1.42 11.68
CA ILE A 259 1.64 -0.65 12.54
C ILE A 259 1.62 -1.30 13.92
N PHE A 260 1.59 -0.51 14.99
CA PHE A 260 1.32 -0.99 16.34
C PHE A 260 -0.19 -1.21 16.54
N ILE A 261 -0.57 -2.42 16.92
CA ILE A 261 -1.97 -2.87 16.97
C ILE A 261 -2.23 -3.47 18.35
N ILE A 262 -3.25 -2.96 19.05
CA ILE A 262 -3.71 -3.56 20.28
C ILE A 262 -4.53 -4.81 19.93
N ARG A 263 -4.12 -5.96 20.46
CA ARG A 263 -4.74 -7.28 20.18
C ARG A 263 -6.26 -7.26 20.29
N ASP A 264 -6.80 -6.74 21.39
CA ASP A 264 -8.23 -6.81 21.67
C ASP A 264 -9.04 -5.93 20.70
N GLN A 265 -8.49 -4.78 20.29
CA GLN A 265 -9.10 -3.94 19.24
C GLN A 265 -9.09 -4.65 17.89
N LEU A 266 -8.01 -5.37 17.55
CA LEU A 266 -7.96 -6.13 16.30
C LEU A 266 -8.99 -7.26 16.30
N LEU A 267 -9.16 -7.98 17.41
CA LEU A 267 -10.19 -9.01 17.51
C LEU A 267 -11.60 -8.43 17.32
N ASP A 268 -11.85 -7.24 17.87
CA ASP A 268 -13.12 -6.52 17.67
C ASP A 268 -13.31 -6.11 16.20
N LEU A 269 -12.27 -5.58 15.54
CA LEU A 269 -12.30 -5.31 14.10
C LEU A 269 -12.59 -6.59 13.30
N LEU A 270 -11.88 -7.69 13.57
CA LEU A 270 -12.05 -8.97 12.87
C LEU A 270 -13.47 -9.52 13.00
N SER A 271 -14.16 -9.26 14.12
CA SER A 271 -15.57 -9.63 14.31
C SER A 271 -16.52 -8.98 13.28
N SER A 272 -16.14 -7.83 12.73
CA SER A 272 -16.89 -7.08 11.71
C SER A 272 -16.54 -7.48 10.27
N LEU A 273 -15.65 -8.45 10.09
CA LEU A 273 -15.09 -8.88 8.80
C LEU A 273 -15.37 -10.36 8.51
N PRO A 274 -16.65 -10.80 8.44
CA PRO A 274 -16.99 -12.21 8.25
C PRO A 274 -16.56 -12.77 6.88
N THR A 275 -16.31 -11.90 5.90
CA THR A 275 -15.87 -12.25 4.55
C THR A 275 -14.36 -12.41 4.40
N LEU A 276 -13.59 -12.16 5.46
CA LEU A 276 -12.13 -12.11 5.40
C LEU A 276 -11.55 -13.49 5.06
N GLN A 277 -10.73 -13.52 4.02
CA GLN A 277 -10.01 -14.71 3.51
C GLN A 277 -8.51 -14.61 3.73
N TYR A 278 -7.96 -13.39 3.75
CA TYR A 278 -6.55 -13.11 3.95
C TYR A 278 -6.34 -12.06 5.04
N LEU A 279 -5.52 -12.39 6.03
CA LEU A 279 -5.06 -11.46 7.07
C LEU A 279 -3.54 -11.34 7.06
N HIS A 280 -3.02 -10.12 6.96
CA HIS A 280 -1.61 -9.83 7.19
C HIS A 280 -1.46 -8.78 8.28
N VAL A 281 -0.79 -9.13 9.37
CA VAL A 281 -0.40 -8.20 10.43
C VAL A 281 1.11 -8.22 10.60
N GLN A 282 1.73 -7.05 10.55
CA GLN A 282 3.18 -6.92 10.61
C GLN A 282 3.58 -5.81 11.58
N ALA A 283 4.41 -6.16 12.57
CA ALA A 283 4.93 -5.24 13.58
C ALA A 283 5.84 -4.17 12.95
N PRO A 284 5.90 -2.95 13.50
CA PRO A 284 6.85 -1.93 13.04
C PRO A 284 8.30 -2.40 13.25
N PRO A 285 9.23 -2.07 12.34
CA PRO A 285 10.64 -2.42 12.53
C PRO A 285 11.24 -1.69 13.73
N GLY A 286 12.14 -2.35 14.47
CA GLY A 286 12.85 -1.75 15.61
C GLY A 286 12.04 -1.59 16.91
N GLU A 287 10.73 -1.89 16.89
CA GLU A 287 9.88 -1.82 18.07
C GLU A 287 9.95 -3.09 18.94
N THR A 288 9.41 -2.99 20.16
CA THR A 288 9.23 -4.16 21.03
C THR A 288 8.30 -5.22 20.42
N CYS A 289 8.33 -6.43 20.97
CA CYS A 289 7.43 -7.51 20.58
C CYS A 289 5.97 -7.06 20.74
N CYS A 290 5.21 -7.12 19.65
CA CYS A 290 3.82 -6.67 19.64
C CYS A 290 2.83 -7.78 20.03
N GLY A 291 3.28 -9.04 20.05
CA GLY A 291 2.47 -10.19 20.47
C GLY A 291 1.39 -10.56 19.46
N TYR A 292 1.62 -10.30 18.17
CA TYR A 292 0.63 -10.57 17.10
C TYR A 292 0.34 -12.05 16.93
N ILE A 293 1.24 -12.92 17.37
CA ILE A 293 0.97 -14.36 17.45
C ILE A 293 -0.20 -14.69 18.35
N ASP A 294 -0.44 -13.91 19.40
CA ASP A 294 -1.57 -14.13 20.27
C ASP A 294 -2.91 -13.89 19.53
N VAL A 295 -2.90 -13.18 18.39
CA VAL A 295 -4.04 -13.06 17.49
C VAL A 295 -4.33 -14.39 16.81
N LEU A 296 -3.32 -15.08 16.27
CA LEU A 296 -3.48 -16.42 15.69
C LEU A 296 -4.01 -17.40 16.73
N ILE A 297 -3.41 -17.42 17.92
CA ILE A 297 -3.86 -18.27 19.02
C ILE A 297 -5.32 -17.97 19.34
N ALA A 298 -5.67 -16.68 19.47
CA ALA A 298 -7.03 -16.27 19.77
C ALA A 298 -8.03 -16.70 18.69
N ILE A 299 -7.80 -16.46 17.40
CA ILE A 299 -8.75 -16.83 16.33
C ILE A 299 -8.84 -18.35 16.08
N SER A 300 -7.92 -19.12 16.66
CA SER A 300 -7.93 -20.58 16.63
C SER A 300 -8.74 -21.21 17.76
N LEU A 301 -9.14 -20.45 18.80
CA LEU A 301 -10.01 -20.96 19.86
C LEU A 301 -11.45 -21.16 19.35
N PRO A 302 -12.20 -22.16 19.83
CA PRO A 302 -13.51 -22.51 19.27
C PRO A 302 -14.57 -21.40 19.35
N ASP A 303 -14.53 -20.55 20.38
CA ASP A 303 -15.50 -19.46 20.57
C ASP A 303 -15.28 -18.30 19.60
N THR A 304 -14.02 -17.98 19.33
CA THR A 304 -13.54 -16.88 18.48
C THR A 304 -13.24 -17.32 17.04
N ALA A 305 -13.18 -18.62 16.77
CA ALA A 305 -13.04 -19.15 15.42
C ALA A 305 -14.18 -18.70 14.49
N ARG A 306 -15.31 -18.32 15.08
CA ARG A 306 -16.49 -17.76 14.39
C ARG A 306 -16.31 -16.34 13.90
N LEU A 307 -15.30 -15.59 14.39
CA LEU A 307 -15.06 -14.19 14.01
C LEU A 307 -14.69 -14.08 12.53
N VAL A 308 -13.84 -14.99 12.06
CA VAL A 308 -13.32 -15.02 10.68
C VAL A 308 -13.56 -16.40 10.05
N PRO A 309 -14.82 -16.73 9.72
CA PRO A 309 -15.18 -18.08 9.30
C PRO A 309 -14.58 -18.48 7.95
N LEU A 310 -14.23 -17.50 7.10
CA LEU A 310 -13.72 -17.70 5.74
C LEU A 310 -12.21 -17.53 5.61
N LEU A 311 -11.48 -17.34 6.72
CA LEU A 311 -10.03 -17.12 6.69
C LEU A 311 -9.29 -18.36 6.19
N GLU A 312 -8.55 -18.21 5.09
CA GLU A 312 -7.76 -19.25 4.44
C GLU A 312 -6.26 -18.99 4.62
N GLU A 313 -5.83 -17.73 4.61
CA GLU A 313 -4.43 -17.35 4.64
C GLU A 313 -4.17 -16.32 5.73
N ILE A 314 -3.16 -16.58 6.57
CA ILE A 314 -2.71 -15.64 7.59
C ILE A 314 -1.19 -15.46 7.54
N CYS A 315 -0.75 -14.21 7.52
CA CYS A 315 0.64 -13.80 7.59
C CYS A 315 0.85 -12.92 8.82
N ILE A 316 1.69 -13.37 9.73
CA ILE A 316 2.10 -12.63 10.93
C ILE A 316 3.59 -12.34 10.81
N VAL A 317 3.97 -11.10 11.00
CA VAL A 317 5.36 -10.69 11.15
C VAL A 317 5.48 -9.97 12.47
N ASP A 318 6.24 -10.50 13.41
CA ASP A 318 6.39 -9.93 14.76
C ASP A 318 7.86 -9.71 15.10
N ASN A 319 8.13 -8.86 16.08
CA ASN A 319 9.46 -8.62 16.61
C ASN A 319 9.73 -9.59 17.75
N LEU A 320 10.94 -10.10 17.84
CA LEU A 320 11.39 -10.80 19.04
C LEU A 320 11.54 -9.81 20.20
N PHE A 321 11.34 -10.27 21.45
CA PHE A 321 11.55 -9.40 22.60
C PHE A 321 13.00 -8.88 22.65
N PRO A 322 13.22 -7.57 22.90
CA PRO A 322 14.56 -6.99 22.94
C PRO A 322 15.50 -7.65 23.95
N ARG A 323 14.97 -8.31 24.99
CA ARG A 323 15.81 -9.04 25.98
C ARG A 323 16.67 -10.16 25.37
N TYR A 324 16.35 -10.60 24.16
CA TYR A 324 17.09 -11.67 23.49
C TYR A 324 18.21 -11.14 22.59
N SER A 325 18.21 -9.85 22.26
CA SER A 325 19.18 -9.23 21.35
C SER A 325 19.78 -7.96 21.97
N ASP A 326 21.10 -7.80 21.91
CA ASP A 326 21.73 -6.51 22.21
C ASP A 326 21.53 -5.49 21.06
N GLU A 327 21.99 -4.26 21.25
CA GLU A 327 21.89 -3.17 20.26
C GLU A 327 22.60 -3.49 18.94
N SER A 328 23.51 -4.47 18.92
CA SER A 328 24.21 -4.93 17.71
C SER A 328 23.47 -6.04 16.97
N GLY A 329 22.29 -6.46 17.47
CA GLY A 329 21.53 -7.57 16.92
C GLY A 329 22.08 -8.95 17.28
N ARG A 330 23.00 -9.03 18.26
CA ARG A 330 23.58 -10.29 18.75
C ARG A 330 22.87 -10.77 19.99
N LEU A 331 23.01 -12.05 20.30
CA LEU A 331 22.41 -12.64 21.50
C LEU A 331 22.84 -11.86 22.76
N ALA A 332 21.87 -11.50 23.61
CA ALA A 332 22.13 -10.78 24.85
C ALA A 332 23.19 -11.52 25.69
N ARG A 333 24.14 -10.77 26.28
CA ARG A 333 25.34 -11.34 26.94
C ARG A 333 25.02 -12.32 28.06
N ASP A 334 23.90 -12.12 28.76
CA ASP A 334 23.43 -12.99 29.83
C ASP A 334 22.82 -14.31 29.34
N LEU A 335 22.55 -14.44 28.04
CA LEU A 335 22.06 -15.64 27.38
C LEU A 335 23.16 -16.42 26.64
N VAL A 336 24.31 -15.81 26.41
CA VAL A 336 25.45 -16.45 25.75
C VAL A 336 25.91 -17.69 26.55
N GLY A 337 26.02 -18.83 25.88
CA GLY A 337 26.47 -20.10 26.48
C GLY A 337 25.41 -20.82 27.31
N LYS A 338 24.17 -20.32 27.40
CA LYS A 338 23.06 -21.05 28.02
C LYS A 338 22.40 -21.97 26.99
N PRO A 339 22.08 -23.23 27.36
CA PRO A 339 21.21 -24.05 26.53
C PRO A 339 19.82 -23.42 26.52
N LEU A 340 19.45 -22.81 25.39
CA LEU A 340 18.16 -22.17 25.21
C LEU A 340 17.39 -22.91 24.11
N ASP A 341 16.25 -23.50 24.48
CA ASP A 341 15.27 -23.94 23.49
C ASP A 341 14.60 -22.71 22.88
N ILE A 342 15.02 -22.35 21.67
CA ILE A 342 14.52 -21.18 20.94
C ILE A 342 13.05 -21.33 20.51
N SER A 343 12.46 -22.53 20.60
CA SER A 343 11.04 -22.74 20.37
C SER A 343 10.16 -21.99 21.38
N ASN A 344 10.64 -21.84 22.63
CA ASN A 344 9.92 -21.14 23.69
C ASN A 344 9.77 -19.63 23.45
N PRO A 345 10.84 -18.85 23.21
CA PRO A 345 10.72 -17.42 22.92
C PRO A 345 9.95 -17.15 21.62
N LEU A 346 10.01 -18.07 20.65
CA LEU A 346 9.24 -18.02 19.41
C LEU A 346 7.82 -18.59 19.54
N LYS A 347 7.40 -19.05 20.72
CA LYS A 347 6.06 -19.62 20.95
C LYS A 347 5.68 -20.73 19.94
N ASP A 348 6.66 -21.45 19.38
CA ASP A 348 6.44 -22.35 18.23
C ASP A 348 5.39 -23.42 18.55
N TYR A 349 5.46 -24.03 19.74
CA TYR A 349 4.47 -25.03 20.16
C TYR A 349 3.04 -24.49 20.21
N GLN A 350 2.86 -23.25 20.68
CA GLN A 350 1.53 -22.62 20.79
C GLN A 350 1.00 -22.23 19.42
N VAL A 351 1.88 -21.78 18.52
CA VAL A 351 1.54 -21.52 17.11
C VAL A 351 1.08 -22.82 16.44
N LEU A 352 1.86 -23.89 16.53
CA LEU A 352 1.54 -25.19 15.94
C LEU A 352 0.23 -25.76 16.50
N GLU A 353 0.03 -25.69 17.81
CA GLU A 353 -1.22 -26.12 18.45
C GLU A 353 -2.43 -25.29 17.99
N ALA A 354 -2.26 -23.97 17.84
CA ALA A 354 -3.32 -23.09 17.34
C ALA A 354 -3.70 -23.44 15.89
N ILE A 355 -2.72 -23.74 15.04
CA ILE A 355 -2.96 -24.14 13.65
C ILE A 355 -3.68 -25.49 13.61
N GLU A 356 -3.19 -26.47 14.35
CA GLU A 356 -3.79 -27.80 14.43
C GLU A 356 -5.24 -27.74 14.91
N LYS A 357 -5.51 -27.02 16.01
CA LYS A 357 -6.88 -26.79 16.49
C LYS A 357 -7.75 -26.19 15.40
N ARG A 358 -7.27 -25.12 14.76
CA ARG A 358 -8.00 -24.45 13.69
C ARG A 358 -8.26 -25.36 12.51
N CYS A 359 -7.34 -26.23 12.10
CA CYS A 359 -7.56 -27.15 10.98
C CYS A 359 -8.46 -28.33 11.37
N SER A 360 -8.33 -28.85 12.59
CA SER A 360 -9.11 -29.97 13.11
C SER A 360 -10.63 -29.69 13.13
N TYR A 361 -11.04 -28.45 13.39
CA TYR A 361 -12.45 -28.04 13.38
C TYR A 361 -13.12 -28.14 12.00
N TYR A 362 -12.33 -28.24 10.92
CA TYR A 362 -12.80 -28.09 9.54
C TYR A 362 -12.67 -29.37 8.73
N ARG A 363 -12.12 -30.44 9.34
CA ARG A 363 -12.09 -31.75 8.70
C ARG A 363 -13.53 -32.16 8.45
N PRO A 364 -13.94 -32.44 7.19
CA PRO A 364 -15.22 -33.04 6.93
C PRO A 364 -15.19 -34.38 7.68
N ALA A 365 -16.03 -34.54 8.70
CA ALA A 365 -16.27 -35.86 9.25
C ALA A 365 -16.83 -36.69 8.09
N ALA A 366 -15.98 -37.52 7.47
CA ALA A 366 -16.37 -38.44 6.41
C ALA A 366 -17.47 -39.43 6.87
N THR A 367 -17.92 -39.34 8.12
CA THR A 367 -18.81 -40.28 8.80
C THR A 367 -19.91 -39.64 9.66
N GLN A 368 -20.10 -38.31 9.71
CA GLN A 368 -21.22 -37.73 10.48
C GLN A 368 -22.14 -36.87 9.60
N GLY A 369 -23.25 -37.49 9.19
CA GLY A 369 -24.33 -36.91 8.37
C GLY A 369 -25.19 -35.84 9.05
N LEU A 370 -24.61 -35.02 9.92
CA LEU A 370 -25.28 -33.86 10.53
C LEU A 370 -24.52 -32.60 10.11
N ARG A 371 -24.73 -32.19 8.86
CA ARG A 371 -24.35 -30.86 8.39
C ARG A 371 -25.17 -29.85 9.17
N ASP A 372 -24.51 -29.04 9.98
CA ASP A 372 -25.04 -27.73 10.33
C ASP A 372 -24.78 -26.83 9.10
N PRO A 373 -25.80 -26.50 8.27
CA PRO A 373 -25.58 -25.85 6.97
C PRO A 373 -25.26 -24.35 7.09
N GLY A 374 -25.14 -23.82 8.32
CA GLY A 374 -25.31 -22.40 8.58
C GLY A 374 -24.14 -21.48 8.25
N VAL A 375 -22.90 -21.96 8.21
CA VAL A 375 -21.75 -21.12 7.88
C VAL A 375 -20.73 -21.97 7.15
N GLY A 376 -20.52 -21.71 5.86
CA GLY A 376 -19.50 -22.38 5.05
C GLY A 376 -18.10 -22.01 5.51
N ARG A 377 -17.68 -22.52 6.67
CA ARG A 377 -16.39 -22.17 7.26
C ARG A 377 -15.28 -22.81 6.42
N LYS A 378 -14.19 -22.08 6.20
CA LYS A 378 -13.00 -22.53 5.45
C LYS A 378 -11.82 -22.84 6.37
N ALA A 379 -11.14 -23.95 6.08
CA ALA A 379 -9.89 -24.30 6.77
C ALA A 379 -8.78 -23.30 6.39
N LEU A 380 -7.81 -23.12 7.28
CA LEU A 380 -6.57 -22.45 6.92
C LEU A 380 -5.84 -23.32 5.87
N GLN A 381 -5.27 -22.67 4.87
CA GLN A 381 -4.48 -23.28 3.79
C GLN A 381 -3.02 -22.81 3.85
N VAL A 382 -2.78 -21.58 4.28
CA VAL A 382 -1.44 -20.98 4.32
C VAL A 382 -1.27 -20.22 5.62
N VAL A 383 -0.23 -20.56 6.38
CA VAL A 383 0.14 -19.86 7.60
C VAL A 383 1.61 -19.45 7.52
N THR A 384 1.87 -18.16 7.60
CA THR A 384 3.23 -17.62 7.62
C THR A 384 3.43 -16.86 8.92
N VAL A 385 4.43 -17.25 9.73
CA VAL A 385 4.82 -16.50 10.94
C VAL A 385 6.30 -16.18 10.84
N LYS A 386 6.62 -14.89 10.64
CA LYS A 386 7.99 -14.41 10.52
C LYS A 386 8.41 -13.66 11.76
N TRP A 387 9.65 -13.85 12.16
CA TRP A 387 10.24 -13.17 13.30
C TRP A 387 11.33 -12.20 12.85
N ARG A 388 11.25 -10.96 13.33
CA ARG A 388 12.26 -9.91 13.14
C ARG A 388 13.11 -9.74 14.39
N ASN A 389 14.25 -9.07 14.23
CA ASN A 389 15.23 -8.83 15.29
C ASN A 389 15.71 -10.13 15.94
N VAL A 390 15.84 -11.19 15.13
CA VAL A 390 16.31 -12.49 15.61
C VAL A 390 17.84 -12.44 15.69
N PRO A 391 18.44 -12.77 16.86
CA PRO A 391 19.88 -12.84 16.99
C PRO A 391 20.53 -13.69 15.90
N GLU A 392 21.67 -13.25 15.39
CA GLU A 392 22.40 -13.99 14.34
C GLU A 392 22.69 -15.43 14.76
N GLU A 393 23.00 -15.64 16.05
CA GLU A 393 23.31 -16.93 16.65
C GLU A 393 22.13 -17.92 16.62
N TRP A 394 20.89 -17.42 16.47
CA TRP A 394 19.69 -18.28 16.43
C TRP A 394 19.33 -18.73 15.03
N ARG A 395 19.96 -18.18 13.98
CA ARG A 395 19.61 -18.51 12.58
C ARG A 395 19.85 -19.98 12.25
N ASP A 396 20.92 -20.55 12.82
CA ASP A 396 21.32 -21.95 12.63
C ASP A 396 20.98 -22.83 13.83
N ALA A 397 20.28 -22.29 14.83
CA ALA A 397 19.94 -23.04 16.03
C ALA A 397 18.83 -24.07 15.74
N GLU A 398 18.96 -25.26 16.33
CA GLU A 398 17.94 -26.29 16.23
C GLU A 398 16.63 -25.81 16.88
N ARG A 399 15.51 -26.08 16.20
CA ARG A 399 14.16 -25.78 16.68
C ARG A 399 13.40 -27.09 16.82
N PRO A 400 13.44 -27.74 18.00
CA PRO A 400 12.80 -29.04 18.21
C PRO A 400 11.32 -29.06 17.80
N ALA A 401 10.61 -27.93 17.99
CA ALA A 401 9.21 -27.82 17.60
C ALA A 401 8.97 -28.00 16.09
N LEU A 402 9.96 -27.74 15.22
CA LEU A 402 9.80 -27.89 13.77
C LEU A 402 9.70 -29.34 13.31
N ALA A 403 10.12 -30.32 14.12
CA ALA A 403 9.85 -31.73 13.80
C ALA A 403 8.34 -32.02 13.68
N ARG A 404 7.51 -31.26 14.42
CA ARG A 404 6.04 -31.35 14.36
C ARG A 404 5.44 -30.53 13.22
N GLN A 405 6.19 -29.62 12.60
CA GLN A 405 5.70 -28.85 11.45
C GLN A 405 5.38 -29.79 10.28
N GLU A 406 6.31 -30.66 9.89
CA GLU A 406 6.13 -31.58 8.76
C GLU A 406 4.89 -32.46 8.95
N GLU A 407 4.68 -32.97 10.17
CA GLU A 407 3.48 -33.76 10.53
C GLU A 407 2.18 -32.97 10.29
N ILE A 408 2.15 -31.68 10.65
CA ILE A 408 0.98 -30.81 10.48
C ILE A 408 0.76 -30.46 9.00
N GLU A 409 1.82 -30.13 8.26
CA GLU A 409 1.73 -29.82 6.83
C GLU A 409 1.14 -31.01 6.06
N ASP A 410 1.64 -32.22 6.31
CA ASP A 410 1.16 -33.45 5.69
C ASP A 410 -0.27 -33.81 6.11
N GLN A 411 -0.60 -33.64 7.40
CA GLN A 411 -1.91 -34.03 7.93
C GLN A 411 -3.05 -33.10 7.47
N PHE A 412 -2.75 -31.81 7.29
CA PHE A 412 -3.77 -30.77 7.08
C PHE A 412 -3.68 -30.04 5.74
N GLU A 413 -2.71 -30.36 4.88
CA GLU A 413 -2.48 -29.68 3.59
C GLU A 413 -2.29 -28.16 3.75
N VAL A 414 -1.61 -27.76 4.83
CA VAL A 414 -1.31 -26.35 5.13
C VAL A 414 0.14 -26.07 4.80
N ALA A 415 0.40 -25.04 4.00
CA ALA A 415 1.77 -24.56 3.79
C ALA A 415 2.20 -23.69 4.97
N PHE A 416 3.31 -24.06 5.64
CA PHE A 416 3.77 -23.38 6.84
C PHE A 416 5.19 -22.81 6.66
N TYR A 417 5.34 -21.52 7.00
CA TYR A 417 6.61 -20.82 6.86
C TYR A 417 6.97 -20.09 8.15
N LEU A 418 8.06 -20.53 8.79
CA LEU A 418 8.62 -19.94 10.02
C LEU A 418 10.02 -19.31 9.82
N PRO A 419 10.21 -18.36 8.88
CA PRO A 419 11.52 -17.78 8.64
C PRO A 419 11.94 -16.88 9.80
N LEU A 420 13.21 -17.01 10.18
CA LEU A 420 13.91 -16.06 11.03
C LEU A 420 14.51 -14.98 10.12
N CYS A 421 14.02 -13.75 10.24
CA CYS A 421 14.52 -12.62 9.45
C CYS A 421 15.65 -11.90 10.20
N ALA A 422 16.63 -11.47 9.41
CA ALA A 422 17.72 -10.61 9.85
C ALA A 422 17.21 -9.26 10.38
#